data_AF-A0A2N8PRJ9-F1
#
_entry.id   AF-A0A2N8PRJ9-F1
#
_cell.length_a   1.000
_cell.length_b   1.000
_cell.length_c   1.000
_cell.angle_alpha   90.00
_cell.angle_beta   90.00
_cell.angle_gamma   90.00
#
_symmetry.space_group_name_H-M   'P 1'
#
loop_
_entity.id
_entity.type
_entity.pdbx_description
1 polymer ?
#
loop_
_entity_poly.entity_id
_entity_poly.type
_entity_poly.pdbx_seq_one_letter_code
_entity_poly.pdbx_strand_id
1 'polypeptide(L)' 'MSSKRSILEKKRVYIPLAIFLGVLGFSPMLVSLLGVKSEDKLNKDYYSNAEEPFFQSIDKD' A
#
# COMPACT_ATOMS: atom_id res chain seq x y z
N MET A 1 38.41 -10.87 19.98
CA MET A 1 37.00 -10.97 19.53
C MET A 1 36.43 -9.56 19.34
N SER A 2 36.76 -8.86 18.25
CA SER A 2 36.36 -7.45 18.03
C SER A 2 36.28 -7.11 16.54
N SER A 3 35.24 -7.60 15.87
CA SER A 3 35.02 -7.31 14.44
C SER A 3 33.53 -7.08 14.15
N LYS A 4 32.63 -7.81 14.81
CA LYS A 4 31.18 -7.65 14.62
C LYS A 4 30.64 -6.27 15.01
N ARG A 5 31.26 -5.59 16.00
CA ARG A 5 30.84 -4.23 16.42
C ARG A 5 31.08 -3.17 15.35
N SER A 6 32.14 -3.28 14.54
CA SER A 6 32.45 -2.26 13.51
C SER A 6 31.51 -2.33 12.30
N ILE A 7 30.96 -3.51 12.00
CA ILE A 7 30.03 -3.72 10.88
C ILE A 7 28.67 -3.08 11.17
N LEU A 8 28.19 -3.16 12.42
CA LEU A 8 26.94 -2.54 12.86
C LEU A 8 27.01 -1.01 12.88
N GLU A 9 28.12 -0.45 13.37
CA GLU A 9 28.38 1.00 13.33
C GLU A 9 28.40 1.53 11.89
N LYS A 10 29.00 0.78 10.97
CA LYS A 10 29.06 1.15 9.54
C LYS A 10 27.69 1.11 8.85
N LYS A 11 26.75 0.29 9.35
CA LYS A 11 25.41 0.12 8.79
C LYS A 11 24.32 0.94 9.48
N ARG A 12 24.68 1.72 10.50
CA ARG A 12 23.76 2.47 11.37
C ARG A 12 22.90 3.49 10.63
N VAL A 13 23.37 4.01 9.49
CA VAL A 13 22.61 4.90 8.59
C VAL A 13 21.67 4.14 7.66
N TYR A 14 22.03 2.92 7.26
CA TYR A 14 21.23 2.12 6.34
C TYR A 14 19.99 1.52 7.00
N ILE A 15 20.04 1.28 8.32
CA ILE A 15 18.90 0.77 9.10
C ILE A 15 17.70 1.74 9.04
N PRO A 16 17.83 3.03 9.46
CA PRO A 16 16.71 3.97 9.35
C PRO A 16 16.31 4.23 7.89
N LEU A 17 17.28 4.25 6.95
CA LEU A 17 16.97 4.41 5.53
C LEU A 17 16.13 3.24 4.98
N ALA A 18 16.45 2.00 5.36
CA ALA A 18 15.69 0.81 4.96
C ALA A 18 14.28 0.81 5.55
N ILE A 19 14.12 1.27 6.80
CA ILE A 19 12.79 1.43 7.42
C ILE A 19 11.98 2.48 6.65
N PHE A 20 12.59 3.61 6.31
CA PHE A 20 11.92 4.69 5.57
C PHE A 20 11.47 4.22 4.18
N LEU A 21 12.36 3.54 3.45
CA LEU A 21 12.04 2.95 2.15
C LEU A 21 10.98 1.84 2.26
N GLY A 22 11.03 1.04 3.33
CA GLY A 22 10.03 0.03 3.63
C GLY A 22 8.65 0.64 3.86
N VAL A 23 8.56 1.71 4.66
CA VAL A 23 7.29 2.43 4.89
C VAL A 23 6.79 3.10 3.61
N LEU A 24 7.66 3.71 2.82
CA LEU A 24 7.30 4.32 1.53
C LEU A 24 6.78 3.29 0.52
N GLY A 25 7.38 2.10 0.45
CA GLY A 25 6.96 1.04 -0.47
C GLY A 25 5.74 0.26 0.03
N PHE A 26 5.55 0.17 1.34
CA PHE A 26 4.44 -0.57 1.95
C PHE A 26 3.18 0.30 2.12
N SER A 27 3.31 1.62 2.14
CA SER A 27 2.17 2.53 2.32
C SER A 27 1.09 2.42 1.22
N PRO A 28 1.41 2.29 -0.09
CA PRO A 28 0.37 2.16 -1.12
C PRO A 28 -0.40 0.84 -0.97
N MET A 29 0.28 -0.22 -0.52
CA MET A 29 -0.34 -1.51 -0.26
C MET A 29 -1.34 -1.43 0.91
N LEU A 30 -0.97 -0.77 2.01
CA LEU A 30 -1.87 -0.55 3.14
C LEU A 30 -3.07 0.31 2.78
N VAL A 31 -2.86 1.38 2.00
CA VAL A 31 -3.94 2.23 1.49
C VAL A 31 -4.87 1.44 0.58
N SER A 32 -4.34 0.55 -0.27
CA SER A 32 -5.17 -0.31 -1.12
C SER A 32 -6.01 -1.31 -0.33
N LEU A 33 -5.51 -1.82 0.81
CA LEU A 33 -6.22 -2.76 1.66
C LEU A 33 -7.27 -2.08 2.55
N LEU A 34 -6.95 -0.89 3.07
CA LEU A 34 -7.79 -0.20 4.06
C LEU A 34 -8.67 0.90 3.46
N GLY A 35 -8.32 1.40 2.27
CA GLY A 35 -9.00 2.51 1.61
C GLY A 35 -10.16 2.10 0.70
N VAL A 36 -10.34 0.80 0.45
CA VAL A 36 -11.54 0.30 -0.22
C VAL A 36 -12.68 0.29 0.80
N LYS A 37 -13.70 1.10 0.55
CA LYS A 37 -14.96 1.00 1.30
C LYS A 37 -15.55 -0.39 1.03
N SER A 38 -15.73 -1.18 2.09
CA SER A 38 -16.32 -2.54 2.02
C SER A 38 -17.73 -2.58 1.40
N GLU A 39 -18.33 -1.40 1.24
CA GLU A 39 -19.67 -1.15 0.74
C GLU A 39 -19.70 -0.76 -0.75
N ASP A 40 -18.56 -0.80 -1.44
CA ASP A 40 -18.47 -0.68 -2.89
C ASP A 40 -18.39 -2.08 -3.53
N LYS A 41 -19.32 -2.37 -4.45
CA LYS A 41 -19.32 -3.61 -5.24
C LYS A 41 -18.76 -3.36 -6.63
N LEU A 42 -18.24 -4.43 -7.24
CA LEU A 42 -17.85 -4.39 -8.65
C LEU A 42 -19.08 -4.04 -9.50
N ASN A 43 -18.98 -2.98 -10.31
CA ASN A 43 -20.06 -2.57 -11.17
C ASN A 43 -20.24 -3.60 -12.31
N LYS A 44 -21.42 -4.23 -12.39
CA LYS A 44 -21.71 -5.22 -13.43
C LYS A 44 -21.82 -4.60 -14.82
N ASP A 45 -22.20 -3.33 -14.86
CA ASP A 45 -22.42 -2.57 -16.08
C ASP A 45 -21.20 -1.74 -16.49
N TYR A 46 -20.05 -1.93 -15.82
CA TYR A 46 -18.80 -1.24 -16.14
C TYR A 46 -18.39 -1.33 -17.62
N TYR A 47 -18.62 -2.49 -18.24
CA TYR A 47 -18.30 -2.70 -19.66
C TYR A 47 -19.45 -2.36 -20.60
N SER A 48 -20.61 -1.99 -20.06
CA SER A 48 -21.80 -1.63 -20.83
C SER A 48 -21.74 -0.18 -21.30
N ASN A 49 -21.10 0.73 -20.54
CA ASN A 49 -20.98 2.15 -20.88
C ASN A 49 -19.59 2.69 -20.51
N ALA A 50 -19.02 3.56 -21.33
CA ALA A 50 -17.68 4.13 -21.11
C ALA A 50 -17.60 5.09 -19.92
N GLU A 51 -18.74 5.58 -19.41
CA GLU A 51 -18.81 6.54 -18.30
C GLU A 51 -19.06 5.87 -16.94
N GLU A 52 -19.27 4.55 -16.91
CA GLU A 52 -19.56 3.84 -15.67
C GLU A 52 -18.30 3.67 -14.81
N PRO A 53 -18.34 4.00 -13.51
CA PRO A 53 -17.22 3.78 -12.61
C PRO A 53 -17.02 2.28 -12.35
N PHE A 54 -15.76 1.87 -12.14
CA PHE A 54 -15.38 0.47 -11.92
C PHE A 54 -16.02 -0.15 -10.67
N PHE A 55 -16.24 0.66 -9.64
CA PHE A 55 -16.95 0.29 -8.44
C PHE A 55 -18.22 1.13 -8.28
N GLN A 56 -19.30 0.50 -7.82
CA GLN A 56 -20.58 1.14 -7.52
C GLN A 56 -20.91 0.95 -6.03
N SER A 57 -21.33 2.03 -5.38
CA SER A 57 -21.81 2.01 -3.99
C SER A 57 -23.08 1.18 -3.86
N ILE A 58 -23.17 0.35 -2.82
CA ILE A 58 -24.36 -0.46 -2.52
C ILE A 58 -25.62 0.39 -2.27
N ASP A 59 -25.47 1.67 -1.90
CA ASP A 59 -26.59 2.62 -1.65
C ASP A 59 -27.22 3.22 -2.92
N LYS A 60 -26.75 2.85 -4.13
CA LYS A 60 -27.47 3.17 -5.37
C LYS A 60 -28.42 2.01 -5.67
N ASP A 61 -29.65 2.14 -5.18
CA ASP A 61 -30.88 1.36 -5.43
C ASP A 61 -30.79 0.16 -6.40
#